data_AF-A0AA96JFR1-F1
#
_entry.id   AF-A0AA96JFR1-F1
#
_cell.length_a   1.000
_cell.length_b   1.000
_cell.length_c   1.000
_cell.angle_alpha   90.00
_cell.angle_beta   90.00
_cell.angle_gamma   90.00
#
_symmetry.space_group_name_H-M   'P 1'
#
loop_
_entity.id
_entity.type
_entity.pdbx_description
1 polymer ?
#
loop_
_entity_poly.entity_id
_entity_poly.type
_entity_poly.pdbx_seq_one_letter_code
_entity_poly.pdbx_strand_id
1 'polypeptide(L)'
;MSTMPSAERIAELRQRRRDIRRELARVRWWRRLIAARRELTIAALARPGGAEALELDDIWEALAADAPSSRELVAAVWPERGAVAPGSIEELDTLDMRLEAYEARVAENLETVTALMVKAMGEAHRRDVAERRYA
;
A
#
# COMPACT_ATOMS: atom_id res chain seq x y z
N MET A 1 -28.94 -28.06 -7.32
CA MET A 1 -27.75 -27.50 -6.64
C MET A 1 -26.85 -28.67 -6.28
N SER A 2 -25.83 -28.95 -7.11
CA SER A 2 -24.92 -30.08 -6.87
C SER A 2 -24.08 -29.80 -5.62
N THR A 3 -24.23 -30.63 -4.59
CA THR A 3 -23.35 -30.64 -3.43
C THR A 3 -21.96 -31.07 -3.86
N MET A 4 -21.05 -30.11 -4.02
CA MET A 4 -19.63 -30.42 -4.23
C MET A 4 -19.10 -31.25 -3.04
N PRO A 5 -18.30 -32.30 -3.28
CA PRO A 5 -17.67 -33.04 -2.19
C PRO A 5 -16.81 -32.11 -1.32
N SER A 6 -16.80 -32.38 -0.02
CA SER A 6 -16.22 -31.49 1.00
C SER A 6 -14.77 -31.09 0.73
N ALA A 7 -13.99 -31.95 0.07
CA ALA A 7 -12.60 -31.68 -0.30
C ALA A 7 -12.47 -30.62 -1.40
N GLU A 8 -13.33 -30.67 -2.43
CA GLU A 8 -13.32 -29.69 -3.53
C GLU A 8 -13.72 -28.30 -3.02
N ARG A 9 -14.72 -28.23 -2.13
CA ARG A 9 -15.12 -26.97 -1.52
C ARG A 9 -14.00 -26.32 -0.70
N ILE A 10 -13.23 -27.12 0.04
CA ILE A 10 -12.06 -26.61 0.78
C ILE A 10 -10.95 -26.15 -0.18
N ALA A 11 -10.70 -26.88 -1.27
CA ALA A 11 -9.72 -26.51 -2.28
C ALA A 11 -10.07 -25.17 -2.95
N GLU A 12 -11.33 -24.97 -3.31
CA GLU A 12 -11.87 -23.72 -3.86
C GLU A 12 -11.64 -22.54 -2.89
N LEU A 13 -12.00 -22.71 -1.61
CA LEU A 13 -11.81 -21.67 -0.59
C LEU A 13 -10.33 -21.34 -0.36
N ARG A 14 -9.43 -22.33 -0.42
CA ARG A 14 -7.98 -22.11 -0.36
C ARG A 14 -7.47 -21.31 -1.55
N GLN A 15 -7.95 -21.62 -2.75
CA GLN A 15 -7.59 -20.89 -3.97
C GLN A 15 -8.06 -19.43 -3.86
N ARG A 16 -9.34 -19.23 -3.53
CA ARG A 16 -9.93 -17.90 -3.35
C ARG A 16 -9.18 -17.09 -2.28
N ARG A 17 -8.81 -17.69 -1.15
CA ARG A 17 -7.99 -17.05 -0.11
C ARG A 17 -6.62 -16.62 -0.64
N ARG A 18 -5.96 -17.46 -1.45
CA ARG A 18 -4.66 -17.11 -2.06
C ARG A 18 -4.79 -15.93 -3.03
N ASP A 19 -5.84 -15.90 -3.83
CA ASP A 19 -6.08 -14.82 -4.78
C ASP A 19 -6.39 -13.50 -4.08
N ILE A 20 -7.24 -13.51 -3.04
CA ILE A 20 -7.53 -12.31 -2.25
C ILE A 20 -6.27 -11.78 -1.54
N ARG A 21 -5.39 -12.66 -1.02
CA ARG A 21 -4.11 -12.22 -0.42
C ARG A 21 -3.19 -11.54 -1.43
N ARG A 22 -3.13 -12.01 -2.66
CA ARG A 22 -2.34 -11.39 -3.74
C ARG A 22 -2.89 -10.01 -4.08
N GLU A 23 -4.21 -9.90 -4.17
CA GLU A 23 -4.86 -8.62 -4.45
C GLU A 23 -4.63 -7.63 -3.30
N LEU A 24 -4.77 -8.06 -2.04
CA LEU A 24 -4.48 -7.22 -0.89
C LEU A 24 -3.03 -6.70 -0.90
N ALA A 25 -2.07 -7.56 -1.23
CA ALA A 25 -0.67 -7.16 -1.38
C ALA A 25 -0.47 -6.13 -2.51
N ARG A 26 -1.15 -6.32 -3.64
CA ARG A 26 -1.12 -5.39 -4.78
C ARG A 26 -1.69 -4.02 -4.42
N VAL A 27 -2.85 -3.98 -3.75
CA VAL A 27 -3.48 -2.71 -3.32
C VAL A 27 -2.57 -1.96 -2.37
N ARG A 28 -2.01 -2.63 -1.37
CA ARG A 28 -1.05 -2.03 -0.43
C ARG A 28 0.21 -1.51 -1.11
N TRP A 29 0.70 -2.23 -2.12
CA TRP A 29 1.84 -1.78 -2.91
C TRP A 29 1.51 -0.48 -3.66
N TRP A 30 0.34 -0.40 -4.30
CA TRP A 30 -0.11 0.83 -4.97
C TRP A 30 -0.28 2.01 -4.01
N ARG A 31 -0.87 1.80 -2.83
CA ARG A 31 -0.99 2.86 -1.82
C ARG A 31 0.35 3.45 -1.40
N ARG A 32 1.36 2.59 -1.17
CA ARG A 32 2.74 3.05 -0.87
C ARG A 32 3.33 3.87 -2.01
N LEU A 33 3.07 3.47 -3.25
CA LEU A 33 3.57 4.20 -4.42
C LEU A 33 2.89 5.57 -4.58
N ILE A 34 1.57 5.65 -4.32
CA ILE A 34 0.84 6.92 -4.33
C ILE A 34 1.35 7.84 -3.23
N ALA A 35 1.52 7.34 -2.00
CA ALA A 35 2.10 8.11 -0.90
C ALA A 35 3.49 8.65 -1.27
N ALA A 36 4.39 7.79 -1.78
CA ALA A 36 5.71 8.23 -2.21
C ALA A 36 5.65 9.27 -3.33
N ARG A 37 4.74 9.11 -4.29
CA ARG A 37 4.53 10.10 -5.36
C ARG A 37 4.04 11.43 -4.80
N ARG A 38 3.10 11.41 -3.86
CA ARG A 38 2.56 12.60 -3.20
C ARG A 38 3.67 13.38 -2.48
N GLU A 39 4.51 12.70 -1.72
CA GLU A 39 5.67 13.33 -1.06
C GLU A 39 6.62 13.98 -2.07
N LEU A 40 6.91 13.31 -3.19
CA LEU A 40 7.73 13.90 -4.27
C LEU A 40 7.06 15.11 -4.94
N THR A 41 5.74 15.07 -5.12
CA THR A 41 4.96 16.20 -5.66
C THR A 41 5.01 17.39 -4.71
N ILE A 42 4.84 17.17 -3.40
CA ILE A 42 4.95 18.21 -2.37
C ILE A 42 6.35 18.79 -2.37
N ALA A 43 7.39 17.94 -2.38
CA ALA A 43 8.78 18.40 -2.45
C ALA A 43 8.97 19.29 -3.69
N ALA A 44 8.54 18.86 -4.87
CA ALA A 44 8.65 19.63 -6.11
C ALA A 44 7.99 21.02 -6.04
N LEU A 45 6.84 21.15 -5.38
CA LEU A 45 6.14 22.42 -5.19
C LEU A 45 6.74 23.29 -4.09
N ALA A 46 7.34 22.68 -3.07
CA ALA A 46 7.95 23.36 -1.92
C ALA A 46 9.39 23.82 -2.19
N ARG A 47 9.79 24.01 -3.46
CA ARG A 47 11.14 24.46 -3.79
C ARG A 47 11.42 25.80 -3.09
N PRO A 48 12.43 25.88 -2.21
CA PRO A 48 12.83 27.15 -1.63
C PRO A 48 13.29 28.07 -2.77
N GLY A 49 12.74 29.28 -2.84
CA GLY A 49 13.00 30.22 -3.93
C GLY A 49 12.87 31.66 -3.49
N GLY A 50 13.99 32.39 -3.57
CA GLY A 50 14.08 33.84 -3.49
C GLY A 50 15.55 34.26 -3.40
N ALA A 51 15.97 35.25 -4.19
CA ALA A 51 17.34 35.80 -4.20
C ALA A 51 17.78 36.37 -2.83
N GLU A 52 16.87 36.45 -1.87
CA GLU A 52 17.06 36.97 -0.51
C GLU A 52 17.57 35.92 0.49
N ALA A 53 17.61 34.62 0.12
CA ALA A 53 18.18 33.59 0.99
C ALA A 53 19.72 33.57 1.01
N LEU A 54 20.38 34.36 0.16
CA LEU A 54 21.82 34.30 -0.07
C LEU A 54 22.66 35.22 0.84
N GLU A 55 22.05 36.10 1.65
CA GLU A 55 22.83 37.03 2.49
C GLU A 55 23.03 36.54 3.94
N LEU A 56 22.28 35.53 4.39
CA LEU A 56 22.37 34.95 5.74
C LEU A 56 23.13 33.61 5.80
N ASP A 57 23.45 33.01 4.64
CA ASP A 57 24.05 31.66 4.54
C ASP A 57 25.55 31.67 4.90
N ASP A 58 26.30 32.73 4.55
CA ASP A 58 27.76 32.80 4.68
C ASP A 58 28.28 32.67 6.13
N ILE A 59 27.52 33.16 7.12
CA ILE A 59 27.93 33.13 8.55
C ILE A 59 27.80 31.72 9.13
N TRP A 60 26.81 30.95 8.68
CA TRP A 60 26.53 29.61 9.20
C TRP A 60 27.23 28.51 8.37
N GLU A 61 27.46 28.71 7.07
CA GLU A 61 28.28 27.81 6.24
C GLU A 61 29.71 27.67 6.78
N ALA A 62 30.29 28.74 7.33
CA ALA A 62 31.62 28.73 7.94
C ALA A 62 31.72 27.83 9.21
N LEU A 63 30.59 27.48 9.83
CA LEU A 63 30.51 26.63 11.02
C LEU A 63 30.18 25.16 10.69
N ALA A 64 29.81 24.87 9.45
CA ALA A 64 29.21 23.60 9.04
C ALA A 64 30.23 22.62 8.44
N ALA A 65 31.34 22.38 9.15
CA ALA A 65 32.36 21.42 8.70
C ALA A 65 31.71 20.05 8.41
N ASP A 66 31.89 19.56 7.17
CA ASP A 66 31.31 18.33 6.60
C ASP A 66 29.77 18.29 6.39
N ALA A 67 29.06 19.41 6.53
CA ALA A 67 27.63 19.46 6.20
C ALA A 67 27.41 19.74 4.70
N PRO A 68 26.41 19.10 4.05
CA PRO A 68 26.05 19.42 2.67
C PRO A 68 25.48 20.85 2.58
N SER A 69 25.95 21.61 1.59
CA SER A 69 25.50 22.98 1.34
C SER A 69 24.03 23.05 0.90
N SER A 70 23.39 24.19 1.13
CA SER A 70 22.04 24.49 0.63
C SER A 70 21.94 24.24 -0.88
N ARG A 71 23.00 24.57 -1.64
CA ARG A 71 23.09 24.33 -3.08
C ARG A 71 23.13 22.84 -3.44
N GLU A 72 23.90 22.03 -2.72
CA GLU A 72 23.97 20.57 -2.93
C GLU A 72 22.64 19.90 -2.63
N LEU A 73 21.98 20.30 -1.53
CA LEU A 73 20.66 19.82 -1.16
C LEU A 73 19.61 20.22 -2.20
N VAL A 74 19.62 21.47 -2.68
CA VAL A 74 18.70 21.93 -3.73
C VAL A 74 18.91 21.14 -5.03
N ALA A 75 20.16 20.90 -5.43
CA ALA A 75 20.48 20.13 -6.63
C ALA A 75 20.08 18.64 -6.50
N ALA A 76 20.22 18.05 -5.32
CA ALA A 76 19.85 16.66 -5.06
C ALA A 76 18.32 16.44 -4.96
N VAL A 77 17.60 17.38 -4.36
CA VAL A 77 16.16 17.27 -4.09
C VAL A 77 15.31 17.78 -5.27
N TRP A 78 15.77 18.81 -5.99
CA TRP A 78 15.10 19.37 -7.18
C TRP A 78 15.97 19.31 -8.45
N PRO A 79 16.34 18.10 -8.94
CA PRO A 79 16.95 17.99 -10.26
C PRO A 79 15.94 18.44 -11.32
N GLU A 80 16.36 19.18 -12.35
CA GLU A 80 15.46 19.73 -13.38
C GLU A 80 14.48 18.67 -13.90
N ARG A 81 13.21 18.79 -13.54
CA ARG A 81 12.11 17.93 -14.02
C ARG A 81 10.83 18.75 -14.17
N GLY A 82 10.02 18.34 -15.14
CA GLY A 82 8.92 19.11 -15.72
C GLY A 82 7.85 19.61 -14.75
N ALA A 83 7.01 20.52 -15.24
CA ALA A 83 6.00 21.22 -14.47
C ALA A 83 5.06 20.26 -13.72
N VAL A 84 5.09 20.35 -12.39
CA VAL A 84 4.14 19.71 -11.48
C VAL A 84 3.13 20.78 -11.05
N ALA A 85 1.83 20.49 -11.17
CA ALA A 85 0.77 21.41 -10.79
C ALA A 85 0.21 21.07 -9.39
N PRO A 86 -0.23 22.06 -8.59
CA PRO A 86 -0.90 21.81 -7.31
C PRO A 86 -2.03 20.78 -7.40
N GLY A 87 -2.88 20.87 -8.44
CA GLY A 87 -3.99 19.96 -8.74
C GLY A 87 -3.64 18.46 -8.78
N SER A 88 -2.37 18.12 -8.99
CA SER A 88 -1.91 16.74 -8.96
C SER A 88 -1.90 16.12 -7.55
N ILE A 89 -1.87 16.93 -6.49
CA ILE A 89 -1.97 16.44 -5.11
C ILE A 89 -3.39 15.97 -4.81
N GLU A 90 -4.41 16.78 -5.14
CA GLU A 90 -5.81 16.42 -4.90
C GLU A 90 -6.22 15.17 -5.68
N GLU A 91 -5.69 14.99 -6.89
CA GLU A 91 -5.85 13.77 -7.69
C GLU A 91 -5.24 12.54 -6.99
N LEU A 92 -4.04 12.66 -6.44
CA LEU A 92 -3.37 11.59 -5.70
C LEU A 92 -4.12 11.25 -4.40
N ASP A 93 -4.60 12.26 -3.67
CA ASP A 93 -5.41 12.07 -2.45
C ASP A 93 -6.73 11.36 -2.77
N THR A 94 -7.36 11.72 -3.88
CA THR A 94 -8.58 11.05 -4.38
C THR A 94 -8.32 9.58 -4.71
N LEU A 95 -7.17 9.28 -5.32
CA LEU A 95 -6.79 7.90 -5.64
C LEU A 95 -6.47 7.09 -4.39
N ASP A 96 -5.75 7.64 -3.40
CA ASP A 96 -5.48 6.93 -2.14
C ASP A 96 -6.77 6.64 -1.38
N MET A 97 -7.70 7.61 -1.28
CA MET A 97 -9.01 7.39 -0.65
C MET A 97 -9.78 6.23 -1.32
N ARG A 98 -9.76 6.15 -2.65
CA ARG A 98 -10.41 5.06 -3.39
C ARG A 98 -9.71 3.71 -3.16
N LEU A 99 -8.38 3.69 -3.09
CA LEU A 99 -7.61 2.48 -2.78
C LEU A 99 -7.79 2.04 -1.34
N GLU A 100 -7.91 2.96 -0.39
CA GLU A 100 -8.19 2.69 1.01
C GLU A 100 -9.55 2.00 1.17
N ALA A 101 -10.59 2.58 0.58
CA ALA A 101 -11.92 1.99 0.60
C ALA A 101 -11.92 0.59 -0.05
N TYR A 102 -11.13 0.40 -1.11
CA TYR A 102 -10.99 -0.91 -1.73
C TYR A 102 -10.19 -1.90 -0.88
N GLU A 103 -9.09 -1.46 -0.25
CA GLU A 103 -8.29 -2.27 0.68
C GLU A 103 -9.17 -2.81 1.80
N ALA A 104 -10.00 -1.96 2.40
CA ALA A 104 -10.94 -2.35 3.46
C ALA A 104 -11.89 -3.47 3.00
N ARG A 105 -12.51 -3.33 1.81
CA ARG A 105 -13.38 -4.36 1.24
C ARG A 105 -12.65 -5.67 0.94
N VAL A 106 -11.41 -5.60 0.44
CA VAL A 106 -10.59 -6.79 0.14
C VAL A 106 -10.18 -7.49 1.43
N ALA A 107 -9.83 -6.73 2.48
CA ALA A 107 -9.49 -7.26 3.80
C ALA A 107 -10.69 -7.97 4.46
N GLU A 108 -11.86 -7.33 4.45
CA GLU A 108 -13.11 -7.93 4.97
C GLU A 108 -13.49 -9.23 4.21
N ASN A 109 -13.34 -9.23 2.88
CA ASN A 109 -13.57 -10.43 2.08
C ASN A 109 -12.56 -11.54 2.41
N LEU A 110 -11.30 -11.19 2.69
CA LEU A 110 -10.28 -12.16 3.12
C LEU A 110 -10.65 -12.82 4.45
N GLU A 111 -11.13 -12.03 5.41
CA GLU A 111 -11.62 -12.51 6.70
C GLU A 111 -12.80 -13.44 6.53
N THR A 112 -13.80 -13.02 5.74
CA THR A 112 -14.99 -13.81 5.41
C THR A 112 -14.62 -15.17 4.79
N VAL A 113 -13.77 -15.18 3.76
CA VAL A 113 -13.33 -16.42 3.10
C VAL A 113 -12.52 -17.31 4.06
N THR A 114 -11.72 -16.71 4.93
CA THR A 114 -10.96 -17.46 5.95
C THR A 114 -11.90 -18.12 6.95
N ALA A 115 -12.94 -17.42 7.43
CA ALA A 115 -13.96 -17.99 8.31
C ALA A 115 -14.72 -19.15 7.66
N LEU A 116 -15.14 -18.98 6.39
CA LEU A 116 -15.79 -20.04 5.61
C LEU A 116 -14.89 -21.26 5.44
N MET A 117 -13.60 -21.05 5.17
CA MET A 117 -12.62 -22.13 5.03
C MET A 117 -12.45 -22.92 6.33
N VAL A 118 -12.30 -22.22 7.46
CA VAL A 118 -12.19 -22.85 8.79
C VAL A 118 -13.45 -23.66 9.12
N LYS A 119 -14.63 -23.09 8.85
CA LYS A 119 -15.91 -23.80 9.04
C LYS A 119 -15.98 -25.09 8.22
N ALA A 120 -15.65 -25.01 6.92
CA ALA A 120 -15.65 -26.17 6.02
C ALA A 120 -14.65 -27.26 6.46
N MET A 121 -13.46 -26.88 6.93
CA MET A 121 -12.48 -27.82 7.48
C MET A 121 -12.99 -28.50 8.76
N GLY A 122 -13.63 -27.74 9.66
CA GLY A 122 -14.21 -28.30 10.89
C GLY A 122 -15.36 -29.28 10.61
N GLU A 123 -16.21 -28.99 9.63
CA GLU A 123 -17.27 -29.90 9.19
C GLU A 123 -16.71 -31.18 8.57
N ALA A 124 -15.70 -31.08 7.71
CA ALA A 124 -15.03 -32.23 7.12
C ALA A 124 -14.41 -33.13 8.19
N HIS A 125 -13.74 -32.53 9.18
CA HIS A 125 -13.13 -33.28 10.29
C HIS A 125 -14.17 -34.01 11.14
N ARG A 126 -15.30 -33.38 11.46
CA ARG A 126 -16.39 -34.04 12.21
C ARG A 126 -16.98 -35.24 11.46
N ARG A 127 -17.13 -35.16 10.13
CA ARG A 127 -17.61 -36.28 9.31
C ARG A 127 -16.63 -37.45 9.31
N ASP A 128 -15.34 -37.18 9.09
CA ASP A 128 -14.28 -38.19 9.13
C ASP A 128 -14.20 -38.90 10.50
N VAL A 129 -14.32 -38.15 11.61
CA VAL A 129 -14.36 -38.73 12.96
C VAL A 129 -15.61 -39.61 13.16
N ALA A 130 -16.78 -39.18 12.66
CA ALA A 130 -18.00 -39.97 12.77
C ALA A 130 -17.91 -41.26 11.93
N GLU A 131 -17.43 -41.17 10.68
CA GLU A 131 -17.23 -42.34 9.81
C GLU A 131 -16.30 -43.36 10.45
N ARG A 132 -15.18 -42.94 11.05
CA ARG A 132 -14.27 -43.85 11.78
C ARG A 132 -14.84 -44.45 13.05
N ARG A 133 -15.85 -43.83 13.66
CA ARG A 133 -16.48 -44.32 14.89
C ARG A 133 -17.54 -45.38 14.62
N TYR A 134 -18.12 -45.39 13.42
CA TYR A 134 -19.17 -46.31 12.99
C TYR A 134 -18.71 -47.31 11.92
N ALA A 135 -17.45 -47.25 11.50
CA ALA A 135 -16.76 -48.27 10.70
C ALA A 135 -16.10 -49.31 11.62
#